data_AF-A0A317Z2J3-F1
#
_entry.id   AF-A0A317Z2J3-F1
#
_cell.length_a   1.000
_cell.length_b   1.000
_cell.length_c   1.000
_cell.angle_alpha   90.00
_cell.angle_beta   90.00
_cell.angle_gamma   90.00
#
_symmetry.space_group_name_H-M   'P 1'
#
loop_
_entity.id
_entity.type
_entity.pdbx_description
1 polymer ?
#
loop_
_entity_poly.entity_id
_entity_poly.type
_entity_poly.pdbx_seq_one_letter_code
_entity_poly.pdbx_strand_id
1 'polypeptide(L)'
;SCQKYDYVFFTTGTMSYNDPFDLKGLKGYIHSPYPANQTLAEVDDDDAVAIIGTGLASLDVVRHALSHHQRKPIVMASRVKNMIMCSLRLVRCLTTIHLI
;
A
#
# COMPACT_ATOMS: atom_id res chain seq x y z
N SER A 1 -0.94 26.76 -27.54
CA SER A 1 -2.21 27.49 -27.70
C SER A 1 -2.72 27.86 -26.31
N CYS A 2 -3.15 29.12 -26.11
CA CYS A 2 -3.70 29.55 -24.83
C CYS A 2 -5.24 29.51 -24.95
N GLN A 3 -5.91 28.74 -24.10
CA GLN A 3 -7.38 28.71 -24.04
C GLN A 3 -7.85 29.51 -22.82
N LYS A 4 -8.82 30.39 -23.04
CA LYS A 4 -9.42 31.27 -22.03
C LYS A 4 -10.78 30.69 -21.65
N TYR A 5 -11.04 30.57 -20.35
CA TYR A 5 -12.29 30.02 -19.83
C TYR A 5 -12.88 30.97 -18.80
N ASP A 6 -14.21 31.13 -18.81
CA ASP A 6 -14.94 31.96 -17.85
C ASP A 6 -15.07 31.26 -16.48
N TYR A 7 -15.15 29.93 -16.47
CA TYR A 7 -15.20 29.11 -15.27
C TYR A 7 -14.37 27.84 -15.45
N VAL A 8 -13.62 27.47 -14.41
CA VAL A 8 -12.85 26.23 -14.35
C VAL A 8 -13.21 25.51 -13.07
N PHE A 9 -13.76 24.31 -13.18
CA PHE A 9 -14.06 23.45 -12.04
C PHE A 9 -12.96 22.41 -11.89
N PHE A 10 -12.24 22.48 -10.77
CA PHE A 10 -11.15 21.55 -10.49
C PHE A 10 -11.63 20.44 -9.57
N THR A 11 -11.93 19.28 -10.15
CA THR A 11 -12.49 18.10 -9.47
C THR A 11 -11.48 16.94 -9.41
N THR A 12 -10.19 17.24 -9.31
CA THR A 12 -9.11 16.23 -9.36
C THR A 12 -8.98 15.36 -8.11
N GLY A 13 -9.82 15.57 -7.10
CA GLY A 13 -9.76 14.83 -5.84
C GLY A 13 -8.49 15.13 -5.03
N THR A 14 -8.11 14.20 -4.15
CA THR A 14 -6.89 14.31 -3.34
C THR A 14 -5.64 14.10 -4.18
N MET A 15 -4.66 14.97 -4.01
CA MET A 15 -3.35 14.85 -4.66
C MET A 15 -2.64 13.56 -4.27
N SER A 16 -1.83 13.04 -5.18
CA SER A 16 -1.04 11.81 -4.96
C SER A 16 -0.21 11.95 -3.68
N TYR A 17 -0.21 10.90 -2.87
CA TYR A 17 0.62 10.85 -1.67
C TYR A 17 2.09 11.12 -2.05
N ASN A 18 2.70 12.08 -1.36
CA ASN A 18 4.13 12.34 -1.47
C ASN A 18 4.86 11.05 -1.06
N ASP A 19 5.91 10.64 -1.76
CA ASP A 19 6.59 9.36 -1.52
C ASP A 19 7.85 9.59 -0.68
N PRO A 20 7.75 9.80 0.65
CA PRO A 20 8.88 10.22 1.49
C PRO A 20 9.95 9.14 1.65
N PHE A 21 9.69 7.92 1.18
CA PHE A 21 10.58 6.78 1.29
C PHE A 21 11.16 6.36 -0.06
N ASP A 22 10.90 7.14 -1.12
CA ASP A 22 11.38 6.90 -2.49
C ASP A 22 11.13 5.46 -2.97
N LEU A 23 9.95 4.92 -2.65
CA LEU A 23 9.58 3.54 -3.00
C LEU A 23 9.13 3.42 -4.45
N LYS A 24 8.63 4.52 -5.05
CA LYS A 24 8.22 4.55 -6.45
C LYS A 24 9.38 4.17 -7.36
N GLY A 25 9.14 3.19 -8.21
CA GLY A 25 10.14 2.67 -9.15
C GLY A 25 10.98 1.51 -8.61
N LEU A 26 10.87 1.17 -7.31
CA LEU A 26 11.44 -0.05 -6.80
C LEU A 26 10.67 -1.27 -7.33
N LYS A 27 11.41 -2.30 -7.75
CA LYS A 27 10.82 -3.56 -8.20
C LYS A 27 9.99 -4.17 -7.07
N GLY A 28 8.74 -4.54 -7.38
CA GLY A 28 7.81 -5.12 -6.41
C GLY A 28 7.12 -4.09 -5.50
N TYR A 29 7.41 -2.80 -5.62
CA TYR A 29 6.62 -1.78 -4.95
C TYR A 29 5.37 -1.40 -5.75
N ILE A 30 4.23 -1.50 -5.08
CA ILE A 30 2.93 -1.14 -5.63
C ILE A 30 2.47 0.17 -4.97
N HIS A 31 2.43 1.26 -5.73
CA HIS A 31 2.09 2.58 -5.19
C HIS A 31 0.59 2.76 -4.89
N SER A 32 -0.26 2.32 -5.81
CA SER A 32 -1.72 2.35 -5.66
C SER A 32 -2.25 0.95 -5.88
N PRO A 33 -2.92 0.33 -4.89
CA PRO A 33 -3.47 -1.00 -5.04
C PRO A 33 -4.77 -1.02 -5.86
N TYR A 34 -5.16 0.08 -6.49
CA TYR A 34 -6.38 0.16 -7.28
C TYR A 34 -6.09 0.33 -8.77
N PRO A 35 -6.87 -0.33 -9.65
CA PRO A 35 -7.88 -1.35 -9.32
C PRO A 35 -7.23 -2.68 -8.88
N ALA A 36 -7.66 -3.22 -7.72
CA ALA A 36 -6.95 -4.30 -7.01
C ALA A 36 -6.81 -5.59 -7.80
N ASN A 37 -7.82 -5.94 -8.59
CA ASN A 37 -7.80 -7.12 -9.45
C ASN A 37 -6.73 -7.07 -10.55
N GLN A 38 -6.26 -5.89 -10.94
CA GLN A 38 -5.20 -5.73 -11.94
C GLN A 38 -3.86 -5.56 -11.26
N THR A 39 -3.79 -4.65 -10.28
CA THR A 39 -2.53 -4.31 -9.64
C THR A 39 -1.95 -5.45 -8.79
N LEU A 40 -2.81 -6.24 -8.13
CA LEU A 40 -2.38 -7.34 -7.26
C LEU A 40 -2.26 -8.67 -8.01
N ALA A 41 -2.58 -8.73 -9.31
CA ALA A 41 -2.45 -9.95 -10.11
C ALA A 41 -0.99 -10.40 -10.29
N GLU A 42 -0.03 -9.49 -10.07
CA GLU A 42 1.41 -9.77 -10.16
C GLU A 42 1.99 -10.32 -8.85
N VAL A 43 1.20 -10.42 -7.78
CA VAL A 43 1.63 -10.99 -6.50
C VAL A 43 1.37 -12.48 -6.53
N ASP A 44 2.42 -13.29 -6.35
CA ASP A 44 2.28 -14.74 -6.30
C ASP A 44 1.97 -15.22 -4.87
N ASP A 45 1.37 -16.41 -4.73
CA ASP A 45 1.08 -17.02 -3.42
C ASP A 45 2.31 -17.25 -2.55
N ASP A 46 3.47 -17.39 -3.19
CA ASP A 46 4.76 -17.58 -2.56
C ASP A 46 5.53 -16.25 -2.37
N ASP A 47 4.91 -15.10 -2.59
CA ASP A 47 5.54 -13.82 -2.29
C ASP A 47 5.38 -13.42 -0.82
N ALA A 48 6.42 -12.78 -0.28
CA ALA A 48 6.35 -12.16 1.03
C ALA A 48 5.79 -10.74 0.89
N VAL A 49 4.57 -10.52 1.36
CA VAL A 49 3.86 -9.25 1.20
C VAL A 49 3.99 -8.38 2.44
N ALA A 50 4.44 -7.14 2.25
CA ALA A 50 4.42 -6.10 3.27
C ALA A 50 3.48 -4.96 2.85
N ILE A 51 2.53 -4.61 3.71
CA ILE A 51 1.57 -3.53 3.49
C ILE A 51 1.95 -2.36 4.39
N ILE A 52 2.22 -1.21 3.79
CA ILE A 52 2.59 0.02 4.51
C ILE A 52 1.39 0.97 4.56
N GLY A 53 0.93 1.28 5.78
CA GLY A 53 -0.20 2.15 6.04
C GLY A 53 -1.38 1.43 6.70
N THR A 54 -2.28 2.22 7.29
CA THR A 54 -3.49 1.76 7.98
C THR A 54 -4.76 2.42 7.43
N GLY A 55 -4.69 2.98 6.22
CA GLY A 55 -5.84 3.58 5.56
C GLY A 55 -6.79 2.52 5.01
N LEU A 56 -7.94 2.97 4.49
CA LEU A 56 -8.93 2.08 3.84
C LEU A 56 -8.29 1.25 2.70
N ALA A 57 -7.40 1.86 1.91
CA ALA A 57 -6.65 1.16 0.88
C ALA A 57 -5.85 -0.02 1.42
N SER A 58 -5.19 0.15 2.57
CA SER A 58 -4.42 -0.92 3.21
C SER A 58 -5.32 -2.05 3.68
N LEU A 59 -6.52 -1.73 4.20
CA LEU A 59 -7.51 -2.74 4.62
C LEU A 59 -8.05 -3.56 3.43
N ASP A 60 -8.31 -2.89 2.31
CA ASP A 60 -8.77 -3.56 1.08
C ASP A 60 -7.69 -4.52 0.55
N VAL A 61 -6.42 -4.12 0.58
CA VAL A 61 -5.29 -4.99 0.20
C VAL A 61 -5.19 -6.18 1.14
N VAL A 62 -5.33 -6.00 2.46
CA VAL A 62 -5.34 -7.12 3.42
C VAL A 62 -6.46 -8.09 3.09
N ARG A 63 -7.68 -7.57 2.89
CA ARG A 63 -8.85 -8.40 2.58
C ARG A 63 -8.60 -9.20 1.30
N HIS A 64 -8.09 -8.55 0.26
CA HIS A 64 -7.77 -9.19 -1.00
C HIS A 64 -6.66 -10.24 -0.87
N ALA A 65 -5.60 -9.93 -0.14
CA ALA A 65 -4.48 -10.83 0.08
C ALA A 65 -4.87 -12.03 0.94
N LEU A 66 -5.70 -11.86 1.97
CA LEU A 66 -6.20 -12.99 2.77
C LEU A 66 -7.12 -13.93 1.99
N SER A 67 -7.83 -13.43 0.97
CA SER A 67 -8.71 -14.25 0.13
C SER A 67 -7.96 -14.98 -1.00
N HIS A 68 -6.77 -14.52 -1.40
CA HIS A 68 -6.03 -15.09 -2.54
C HIS A 68 -4.64 -15.64 -2.19
N HIS A 69 -3.96 -15.12 -1.15
CA HIS A 69 -2.59 -15.50 -0.76
C HIS A 69 -2.57 -16.06 0.68
N GLN A 70 -2.61 -17.39 0.83
CA GLN A 70 -2.64 -18.04 2.15
C GLN A 70 -1.34 -18.76 2.55
N ARG A 71 -0.32 -18.81 1.67
CA ARG A 71 0.86 -19.66 1.91
C ARG A 71 1.95 -18.98 2.74
N LYS A 72 1.98 -17.65 2.77
CA LYS A 72 2.99 -16.86 3.51
C LYS A 72 2.35 -15.80 4.41
N PRO A 73 3.02 -15.43 5.53
CA PRO A 73 2.51 -14.41 6.43
C PRO A 73 2.55 -13.03 5.76
N ILE A 74 1.48 -12.25 5.96
CA ILE A 74 1.39 -10.85 5.53
C ILE A 74 1.88 -9.96 6.69
N VAL A 75 2.80 -9.05 6.39
CA VAL A 75 3.31 -8.07 7.36
C VAL A 75 2.62 -6.74 7.13
N MET A 76 2.13 -6.11 8.21
CA MET A 76 1.59 -4.76 8.15
C MET A 76 2.45 -3.81 8.97
N ALA A 77 2.80 -2.67 8.39
CA ALA A 77 3.58 -1.62 9.03
C ALA A 77 2.85 -0.28 8.96
N SER A 78 2.84 0.47 10.07
CA SER A 78 2.23 1.80 10.16
C SER A 78 3.27 2.86 10.50
N ARG A 79 3.08 4.07 9.97
CA ARG A 79 3.86 5.26 10.35
C ARG A 79 3.38 5.92 11.65
N VAL A 80 2.13 5.69 12.04
CA VAL A 80 1.47 6.36 13.18
C VAL A 80 1.19 5.36 14.31
N LYS A 81 1.49 5.77 15.56
CA LYS A 81 1.30 4.97 16.78
C LYS A 81 -0.17 4.77 17.21
N ASN A 82 -1.14 5.36 16.51
CA ASN A 82 -2.56 5.23 16.83
C ASN A 82 -3.25 4.20 15.94
N MET A 83 -3.63 3.10 16.58
CA MET A 83 -4.04 1.81 16.03
C MET A 83 -5.55 1.70 15.85
N ILE A 84 -5.98 1.07 14.76
CA ILE A 84 -6.92 -0.05 14.86
C ILE A 84 -6.17 -1.27 14.30
N MET A 85 -5.79 -2.16 15.20
CA MET A 85 -5.05 -3.38 14.93
C MET A 85 -6.03 -4.45 14.45
N CYS A 86 -5.94 -4.82 13.17
CA CYS A 86 -6.42 -6.13 12.75
C CYS A 86 -5.33 -7.13 13.18
N SER A 87 -5.61 -7.91 14.22
CA SER A 87 -4.68 -8.90 14.77
C SER A 87 -4.30 -9.94 13.71
N LEU A 88 -3.10 -9.83 13.14
CA LEU A 88 -2.40 -10.93 12.48
C LEU A 88 -1.17 -11.31 13.30
N ARG A 89 -1.06 -12.61 13.55
CA ARG A 89 -0.22 -13.25 14.55
C ARG A 89 1.28 -12.99 14.29
N LEU A 90 1.95 -12.51 15.33
CA LEU A 90 3.36 -12.14 15.41
C LEU A 90 4.32 -13.25 14.94
N VAL A 91 5.22 -12.96 13.98
CA VAL A 91 6.40 -13.79 13.69
C VAL A 91 7.67 -12.94 13.82
N ARG A 92 8.64 -13.49 14.56
CA ARG A 92 9.84 -12.85 15.12
C ARG A 92 10.69 -12.17 14.06
N CYS A 93 10.86 -10.86 14.22
CA CYS A 93 11.91 -10.07 13.60
C CYS A 93 13.28 -10.60 14.06
N LEU A 94 14.06 -11.13 13.11
CA LEU A 94 15.46 -11.49 13.28
C LEU A 94 16.23 -10.97 12.07
N THR A 95 16.27 -9.64 11.91
CA THR A 95 17.44 -8.94 11.35
C THR A 95 17.25 -7.43 11.53
N THR A 96 18.12 -6.91 12.40
CA THR A 96 18.57 -5.53 12.60
C THR A 96 18.17 -4.53 11.51
N ILE A 97 17.18 -3.70 11.84
CA ILE A 97 16.92 -2.44 11.16
C ILE A 97 18.01 -1.46 11.62
N HIS A 98 18.98 -1.13 10.75
CA HIS A 98 19.68 0.15 10.84
C HIS A 98 18.79 1.19 10.19
N LEU A 99 18.04 1.92 11.02
CA LEU A 99 17.42 3.19 10.64
C LEU A 99 18.54 4.21 10.47
N ILE A 100 18.64 4.78 9.29
CA ILE A 100 19.16 6.13 9.06
C ILE A 100 17.97 6.95 8.59
#